data_AF-A0A966TEL1-F1
#
_entry.id   AF-A0A966TEL1-F1
#
_cell.length_a   1.000
_cell.length_b   1.000
_cell.length_c   1.000
_cell.angle_alpha   90.00
_cell.angle_beta   90.00
_cell.angle_gamma   90.00
#
_symmetry.space_group_name_H-M   'P 1'
#
loop_
_entity.id
_entity.type
_entity.pdbx_description
1 polymer ?
#
loop_
_entity_poly.entity_id
_entity_poly.type
_entity_poly.pdbx_seq_one_letter_code
_entity_poly.pdbx_strand_id
1 'polypeptide(L)' 'PRVMPPTQEFTYQIVRDGIARGAVILLARSARVWTEHIPELASYNRVYRPKSINASISPNNYPGYFDKIIDAVSI' A
#
# COMPACT_ATOMS: atom_id res chain seq x y z
N PRO A 1 1.76 10.22 -26.18
CA PRO A 1 1.61 9.16 -25.15
C PRO A 1 2.80 9.16 -24.17
N ARG A 2 2.55 9.37 -22.86
CA ARG A 2 3.59 9.19 -21.84
C ARG A 2 3.85 7.69 -21.71
N VAL A 3 4.96 7.22 -22.27
CA VAL A 3 5.44 5.84 -22.08
C VAL A 3 5.86 5.72 -20.62
N MET A 4 5.28 4.77 -19.89
CA MET A 4 5.69 4.50 -18.51
C MET A 4 7.13 4.00 -18.51
N PRO A 5 8.00 4.55 -17.67
CA PRO A 5 9.35 4.03 -17.56
C PRO A 5 9.29 2.59 -17.02
N PRO A 6 10.15 1.67 -17.49
CA PRO A 6 10.13 0.25 -17.11
C PRO A 6 10.26 0.01 -15.59
N THR A 7 10.73 1.01 -14.84
CA THR A 7 10.77 1.01 -13.38
C THR A 7 9.39 1.00 -12.71
N GLN A 8 8.35 1.50 -13.37
CA GLN A 8 6.99 1.49 -12.80
C GLN A 8 6.33 0.12 -12.87
N GLU A 9 6.45 -0.60 -13.98
CA GLU A 9 5.91 -1.97 -14.11
C GLU A 9 6.56 -2.91 -13.09
N PHE A 10 7.87 -2.80 -12.91
CA PHE A 10 8.58 -3.54 -11.86
C PHE A 10 8.05 -3.21 -10.46
N THR A 11 7.80 -1.93 -10.18
CA THR A 11 7.21 -1.51 -8.90
C THR A 11 5.82 -2.09 -8.69
N TYR A 12 4.98 -2.10 -9.73
CA TYR A 12 3.66 -2.72 -9.66
C TYR A 12 3.73 -4.22 -9.43
N GLN A 13 4.73 -4.90 -10.02
CA GLN A 13 4.95 -6.31 -9.78
C GLN A 13 5.31 -6.61 -8.32
N ILE A 14 6.21 -5.81 -7.70
CA ILE A 14 6.54 -5.95 -6.27
C ILE A 14 5.27 -5.86 -5.41
N VAL A 15 4.39 -4.91 -5.73
CA VAL A 15 3.13 -4.73 -4.99
C VAL A 15 2.21 -5.93 -5.20
N ARG A 16 2.04 -6.42 -6.43
CA ARG A 16 1.25 -7.63 -6.71
C ARG A 16 1.78 -8.86 -5.99
N ASP A 17 3.10 -9.06 -6.00
CA ASP A 17 3.73 -10.17 -5.29
C ASP A 17 3.53 -10.02 -3.78
N GLY A 18 3.54 -8.80 -3.26
CA GLY A 18 3.18 -8.49 -1.88
C GLY A 18 1.75 -8.90 -1.55
N ILE A 19 0.78 -8.55 -2.40
CA ILE A 19 -0.63 -8.97 -2.26
C ILE A 19 -0.73 -10.50 -2.25
N ALA A 20 -0.06 -11.17 -3.19
CA ALA A 20 -0.07 -12.64 -3.31
C ALA A 20 0.49 -13.33 -2.05
N ARG A 21 1.47 -12.72 -1.37
CA ARG A 21 2.02 -13.22 -0.10
C ARG A 21 1.20 -12.81 1.13
N GLY A 22 0.14 -12.04 0.97
CA GLY A 22 -0.64 -11.54 2.09
C GLY A 22 0.05 -10.40 2.85
N ALA A 23 0.94 -9.63 2.22
CA ALA A 23 1.64 -8.52 2.86
C ALA A 23 0.67 -7.39 3.28
N VAL A 24 1.02 -6.67 4.36
CA VAL A 24 0.33 -5.43 4.71
C VAL A 24 0.82 -4.31 3.81
N ILE A 25 -0.12 -3.56 3.21
CA ILE A 25 0.19 -2.47 2.27
C ILE A 25 -0.25 -1.14 2.88
N LEU A 26 0.70 -0.22 3.03
CA LEU A 26 0.45 1.14 3.47
C LEU A 26 0.38 2.07 2.26
N LEU A 27 -0.82 2.54 1.94
CA LEU A 27 -1.07 3.33 0.74
C LEU A 27 -1.25 4.80 1.11
N ALA A 28 -0.15 5.55 1.10
CA ALA A 28 -0.10 6.93 1.58
C ALA A 28 -0.56 7.97 0.55
N ARG A 29 -0.02 7.94 -0.67
CA ARG A 29 -0.32 8.94 -1.72
C ARG A 29 -0.83 8.28 -2.98
N SER A 30 -1.51 9.08 -3.81
CA SER A 30 -1.92 8.72 -5.16
C SER A 30 -2.74 7.43 -5.21
N ALA A 31 -3.60 7.22 -4.22
CA ALA A 31 -4.44 6.03 -4.11
C ALA A 31 -5.15 5.66 -5.42
N ARG A 32 -5.70 6.68 -6.08
CA ARG A 32 -6.36 6.53 -7.38
C ARG A 32 -5.43 5.97 -8.46
N VAL A 33 -4.21 6.49 -8.55
CA VAL A 33 -3.22 6.04 -9.55
C VAL A 33 -2.81 4.59 -9.29
N TRP A 34 -2.58 4.23 -8.04
CA TRP A 34 -2.24 2.86 -7.67
C TRP A 34 -3.37 1.89 -8.00
N THR A 35 -4.62 2.23 -7.68
CA THR A 35 -5.77 1.37 -7.98
C THR A 35 -6.08 1.28 -9.47
N GLU A 36 -5.75 2.30 -10.27
CA GLU A 36 -5.88 2.26 -11.73
C GLU A 36 -4.92 1.24 -12.37
N HIS A 37 -3.69 1.15 -11.85
CA HIS A 37 -2.68 0.21 -12.36
C HIS A 37 -2.69 -1.16 -11.66
N ILE A 38 -3.19 -1.23 -10.43
CA ILE A 38 -3.29 -2.44 -9.60
C ILE A 38 -4.71 -2.51 -9.02
N PRO A 39 -5.71 -2.96 -9.81
CA PRO A 39 -7.10 -3.05 -9.38
C PRO A 39 -7.29 -3.94 -8.14
N GLU A 40 -6.38 -4.89 -7.92
CA GLU A 40 -6.38 -5.78 -6.76
C GLU A 40 -6.31 -5.02 -5.43
N LEU A 41 -5.71 -3.82 -5.41
CA LEU A 41 -5.66 -2.97 -4.21
C LEU A 41 -7.03 -2.46 -3.77
N ALA A 42 -8.04 -2.43 -4.64
CA ALA A 42 -9.39 -1.99 -4.28
C ALA A 42 -10.11 -3.00 -3.39
N SER A 43 -9.89 -4.30 -3.62
CA SER A 43 -10.55 -5.41 -2.92
C SER A 43 -9.67 -6.05 -1.85
N TYR A 44 -8.41 -5.64 -1.74
CA TYR A 44 -7.47 -6.25 -0.81
C TYR A 44 -7.65 -5.73 0.63
N ASN A 45 -7.99 -6.64 1.55
CA ASN A 45 -8.37 -6.32 2.93
C ASN A 45 -7.22 -5.83 3.83
N ARG A 46 -5.96 -6.01 3.41
CA ARG A 46 -4.77 -5.60 4.17
C ARG A 46 -4.13 -4.32 3.62
N VAL A 47 -4.94 -3.45 3.01
CA VAL A 47 -4.53 -2.11 2.58
C VAL A 47 -5.01 -1.09 3.61
N TYR A 48 -4.07 -0.31 4.15
CA TYR A 48 -4.36 0.75 5.10
C TYR A 48 -3.93 2.11 4.55
N ARG A 49 -4.76 3.13 4.80
CA ARG A 49 -4.49 4.50 4.40
C ARG A 49 -4.19 5.35 5.64
N PRO A 50 -3.12 6.15 5.61
CA PRO A 50 -2.85 7.09 6.68
C PRO A 50 -3.87 8.23 6.65
N LYS A 51 -4.11 8.82 7.83
CA LYS A 51 -4.92 10.02 7.98
C LYS A 51 -4.21 11.26 7.43
N SER A 52 -2.88 11.31 7.53
CA SER A 52 -2.03 12.39 7.05
C SER A 52 -1.07 11.91 5.96
N ILE A 53 -0.62 12.84 5.12
CA ILE A 53 0.42 12.59 4.11
C ILE A 53 1.80 12.25 4.71
N ASN A 54 1.97 12.40 6.02
CA ASN A 54 3.20 12.07 6.72
C ASN A 54 3.45 10.56 6.68
N ALA A 55 4.68 10.16 6.40
CA ALA A 55 5.10 8.76 6.32
C ALA A 55 5.23 8.07 7.69
N SER A 56 4.91 8.77 8.79
CA SER A 56 5.03 8.24 10.15
C SER A 56 3.99 7.16 10.40
N ILE A 57 4.43 5.96 10.80
CA ILE A 57 3.56 4.90 11.29
C ILE A 57 3.33 5.17 12.78
N SER A 58 2.15 5.69 13.13
CA SER A 58 1.79 5.99 14.52
C SER A 58 0.30 5.72 14.76
N PRO A 59 -0.12 5.51 16.02
CA PRO A 59 -1.52 5.29 16.36
C PRO A 59 -2.44 6.41 15.86
N ASN A 60 -1.96 7.65 15.89
CA ASN A 60 -2.73 8.80 15.42
C ASN A 60 -2.84 8.87 13.90
N ASN A 61 -1.84 8.36 13.16
CA ASN A 61 -1.85 8.37 11.70
C ASN A 61 -2.58 7.15 11.10
N TYR A 62 -2.59 6.02 11.81
CA TYR A 62 -3.33 4.80 11.44
C TYR A 62 -4.31 4.38 12.55
N PRO A 63 -5.33 5.20 12.86
CA PRO A 63 -6.27 4.90 13.94
C PRO A 63 -7.01 3.59 13.66
N GLY A 64 -7.00 2.67 14.63
CA GLY A 64 -7.66 1.36 14.54
C GLY A 64 -6.93 0.29 13.70
N TYR A 65 -5.86 0.67 13.00
CA TYR A 65 -5.05 -0.26 12.19
C TYR A 65 -3.61 -0.39 12.68
N PHE A 66 -3.14 0.55 13.51
CA PHE A 66 -1.76 0.58 13.98
C PHE A 66 -1.30 -0.76 14.56
N ASP A 67 -2.07 -1.38 15.46
CA ASP A 67 -1.68 -2.66 16.08
C ASP A 67 -1.53 -3.78 15.03
N LYS A 68 -2.43 -3.83 14.04
CA LYS A 68 -2.36 -4.80 12.93
C LYS A 68 -1.15 -4.56 12.01
N ILE A 69 -0.74 -3.31 11.86
CA ILE A 69 0.42 -2.92 11.06
C ILE A 69 1.69 -3.32 11.80
N ILE A 70 1.77 -3.06 13.10
CA ILE A 70 2.94 -3.42 13.91
C ILE A 70 3.07 -4.95 14.03
N ASP A 71 1.98 -5.68 14.29
CA ASP A 71 1.97 -7.15 14.32
C ASP A 71 2.51 -7.77 13.03
N ALA A 72 2.21 -7.17 11.88
CA ALA A 72 2.73 -7.64 10.59
C ALA A 72 4.22 -7.35 10.34
N VAL A 73 4.83 -6.48 11.14
CA VAL A 73 6.26 -6.08 11.03
C VAL A 73 7.09 -6.70 12.15
N SER A 74 6.48 -6.97 13.31
CA SER A 74 7.09 -7.66 14.43
C SER A 74 7.24 -9.15 14.10
N ILE A 75 8.44 -9.54 13.70
CA ILE A 75 8.89 -10.93 13.52
C ILE A 75 9.21 -11.53 14.90
#